data_AF-A0AA39WBF0-F1
#
_entry.id   AF-A0AA39WBF0-F1
#
_cell.length_a   1.000
_cell.length_b   1.000
_cell.length_c   1.000
_cell.angle_alpha   90.00
_cell.angle_beta   90.00
_cell.angle_gamma   90.00
#
_symmetry.space_group_name_H-M   'P 1'
#
loop_
_entity.id
_entity.type
_entity.pdbx_description
1 polymer ?
#
loop_
_entity_poly.entity_id
_entity_poly.type
_entity_poly.pdbx_seq_one_letter_code
_entity_poly.pdbx_strand_id
1 'polypeptide(L)'
;LDITYWTSVPIPNDLAVHLISLYLETDHPLLGTFDPHLFVADLISNNEKYCSCLMVTAILYLSCQSSMSDEERPGHLLSELARESRDNWLRERDTDSWTVLGATFVLCMADIANGKNGIVLEYFNNAMHMGQRLGLFGIEIRVRQGDIADPEALRVASCCAWGTFTWIVLASFLYQQPRLECPRLPPALPIPGEKSSSQHKPSGRSHYMAIFPILCQFASIILDLSLRYHQAGRVVDQVQPCQQFAEFKYRELLAWAETLPPWMTNGQANASPHTIIFHIWYHSIILDIFRPFIQNPTAITSSSNPPPPSFHPPNNHLLRTFSAPDSTPSAVFSASVDQLKYLIVTYRSHYAPSSHSILWHTGLLYLANAMLSDHGSDHTPGGHTQNQNQNERHTYFLICIYGYATLRRRFLLANIMVRALLSMALRRGRMPSAEARRILAMLGGDGGGGADDDDTPTSTLHAAFVGDSALAMRDLDAASVENMASQFSDAAILQEFT
;
A
#
# COMPACT_ATOMS: atom_id res chain seq x y z
N LEU A 1 22.72 18.58 -15.23
CA LEU A 1 21.29 18.37 -15.49
C LEU A 1 20.75 19.64 -16.10
N ASP A 2 20.07 19.53 -17.25
CA ASP A 2 19.21 20.59 -17.79
C ASP A 2 17.77 20.10 -17.71
N ILE A 3 17.05 20.51 -16.66
CA ILE A 3 15.70 20.00 -16.38
C ILE A 3 14.67 20.49 -17.41
N THR A 4 14.97 21.60 -18.09
CA THR A 4 14.06 22.22 -19.06
C THR A 4 13.87 21.38 -20.33
N TYR A 5 14.77 20.41 -20.57
CA TYR A 5 14.58 19.40 -21.61
C TYR A 5 13.41 18.45 -21.29
N TRP A 6 13.17 18.16 -20.00
CA TRP A 6 12.27 17.08 -19.56
C TRP A 6 10.90 17.55 -19.09
N THR A 7 10.76 18.82 -18.74
CA THR A 7 9.52 19.40 -18.20
C THR A 7 9.43 20.88 -18.53
N SER A 8 8.21 21.32 -18.84
CA SER A 8 7.88 22.73 -19.05
C SER A 8 7.57 23.46 -17.74
N VAL A 9 7.39 22.73 -16.63
CA VAL A 9 7.19 23.33 -15.30
C VAL A 9 8.44 24.12 -14.89
N PRO A 10 8.28 25.38 -14.43
CA PRO A 10 9.40 26.24 -14.07
C PRO A 10 10.02 25.80 -12.73
N ILE A 11 10.93 24.81 -12.79
CA ILE A 11 11.67 24.30 -11.65
C ILE A 11 13.18 24.56 -11.80
N PRO A 12 13.86 25.11 -10.78
CA PRO A 12 15.32 25.23 -10.82
C PRO A 12 16.02 23.87 -10.88
N ASN A 13 17.11 23.78 -11.64
CA ASN A 13 17.91 22.55 -11.76
C ASN A 13 18.32 21.98 -10.39
N ASP A 14 18.75 22.81 -9.45
CA ASP A 14 19.21 22.35 -8.12
C ASP A 14 18.08 21.71 -7.32
N LEU A 15 16.86 22.27 -7.40
CA LEU A 15 15.69 21.69 -6.76
C LEU A 15 15.29 20.38 -7.44
N ALA A 16 15.32 20.32 -8.77
CA ALA A 16 15.03 19.09 -9.51
C ALA A 16 16.03 17.96 -9.17
N VAL A 17 17.32 18.27 -9.09
CA VAL A 17 18.36 17.32 -8.65
C VAL A 17 18.04 16.83 -7.24
N HIS A 18 17.73 17.73 -6.31
CA HIS A 18 17.40 17.36 -4.93
C HIS A 18 16.19 16.41 -4.86
N LEU A 19 15.11 16.73 -5.57
CA LEU A 19 13.89 15.91 -5.59
C LEU A 19 14.14 14.53 -6.21
N ILE A 20 14.87 14.46 -7.33
CA ILE A 20 15.21 13.18 -7.97
C ILE A 20 16.10 12.33 -7.05
N SER A 21 17.11 12.93 -6.42
CA SER A 21 17.96 12.24 -5.44
C SER A 21 17.14 11.72 -4.26
N LEU A 22 16.21 12.53 -3.75
CA LEU A 22 15.32 12.11 -2.66
C LEU A 22 14.53 10.86 -3.05
N TYR A 23 13.84 10.87 -4.19
CA TYR A 23 13.09 9.70 -4.67
C TYR A 23 13.96 8.44 -4.77
N LEU A 24 15.17 8.58 -5.32
CA LEU A 24 16.10 7.46 -5.49
C LEU A 24 16.57 6.87 -4.14
N GLU A 25 16.61 7.68 -3.08
CA GLU A 25 17.00 7.25 -1.74
C GLU A 25 15.82 6.75 -0.89
N THR A 26 14.62 7.29 -1.10
CA THR A 26 13.45 7.01 -0.25
C THR A 26 12.50 6.00 -0.87
N ASP A 27 11.98 6.25 -2.06
CA ASP A 27 10.86 5.49 -2.62
C ASP A 27 11.36 4.39 -3.57
N HIS A 28 12.32 4.70 -4.43
CA HIS A 28 12.87 3.77 -5.42
C HIS A 28 13.33 2.42 -4.82
N PRO A 29 13.97 2.34 -3.63
CA PRO A 29 14.34 1.05 -3.04
C PRO A 29 13.18 0.08 -2.82
N LEU A 30 11.96 0.60 -2.61
CA LEU A 30 10.74 -0.18 -2.45
C LEU A 30 9.94 -0.29 -3.75
N LEU A 31 10.05 0.68 -4.66
CA LEU A 31 9.32 0.69 -5.94
C LEU A 31 10.01 -0.13 -7.03
N GLY A 32 11.32 0.08 -7.23
CA GLY A 32 12.18 -0.64 -8.16
C GLY A 32 11.72 -0.65 -9.63
N THR A 33 10.92 0.33 -10.06
CA THR A 33 10.25 0.34 -11.36
C THR A 33 11.15 0.67 -12.54
N PHE A 34 12.42 1.04 -12.31
CA PHE A 34 13.40 1.33 -13.36
C PHE A 34 14.83 1.16 -12.83
N ASP A 35 15.81 1.11 -13.73
CA ASP A 35 17.23 1.06 -13.34
C ASP A 35 17.75 2.48 -13.02
N PRO A 36 18.17 2.77 -11.78
CA PRO A 36 18.47 4.14 -11.36
C PRO A 36 19.74 4.70 -12.00
N HIS A 37 20.71 3.84 -12.34
CA HIS A 37 21.97 4.30 -12.96
C HIS A 37 21.78 4.66 -14.43
N LEU A 38 21.04 3.82 -15.16
CA LEU A 38 20.73 4.08 -16.57
C LEU A 38 19.78 5.28 -16.71
N PHE A 39 18.78 5.40 -15.83
CA PHE A 39 17.92 6.57 -15.76
C PHE A 39 18.72 7.87 -15.57
N VAL A 40 19.62 7.93 -14.58
CA VAL A 40 20.41 9.16 -14.32
C VAL A 40 21.36 9.48 -15.48
N ALA A 41 21.98 8.46 -16.10
CA ALA A 41 22.86 8.66 -17.24
C ALA A 41 22.12 9.30 -18.43
N ASP A 42 20.93 8.79 -18.73
CA ASP A 42 20.09 9.28 -19.82
C ASP A 42 19.45 10.64 -19.51
N LEU A 43 19.04 10.86 -18.25
CA LEU A 43 18.56 12.14 -17.74
C LEU A 43 19.59 13.27 -17.96
N ILE A 44 20.86 13.02 -17.64
CA ILE A 44 21.93 14.02 -17.77
C ILE A 44 22.33 14.23 -19.23
N SER A 45 22.22 13.18 -20.05
CA SER A 45 22.64 13.19 -21.46
C SER A 45 21.52 13.62 -22.41
N ASN A 46 20.33 13.97 -21.90
CA ASN A 46 19.13 14.28 -22.68
C ASN A 46 18.78 13.16 -23.69
N ASN A 47 18.86 11.91 -23.23
CA ASN A 47 18.59 10.72 -24.04
C ASN A 47 17.31 10.03 -23.56
N GLU A 48 16.40 9.71 -24.47
CA GLU A 48 15.08 9.15 -24.16
C GLU A 48 15.06 7.60 -24.14
N LYS A 49 16.22 6.95 -24.19
CA LYS A 49 16.31 5.48 -24.24
C LYS A 49 15.77 4.84 -22.94
N TYR A 50 16.20 5.32 -21.77
CA TYR A 50 15.81 4.82 -20.44
C TYR A 50 15.31 5.92 -19.50
N CYS A 51 14.98 7.09 -20.06
CA CYS A 51 14.38 8.23 -19.39
C CYS A 51 13.25 8.79 -20.27
N SER A 52 12.21 9.37 -19.68
CA SER A 52 11.13 10.03 -20.43
C SER A 52 10.60 11.24 -19.67
N CYS A 53 9.94 12.17 -20.37
CA CYS A 53 9.30 13.33 -19.76
C CYS A 53 8.26 12.90 -18.72
N LEU A 54 7.45 11.86 -19.00
CA LEU A 54 6.56 11.26 -18.02
C LEU A 54 7.30 10.77 -16.76
N MET A 55 8.40 10.03 -16.91
CA MET A 55 9.17 9.52 -15.76
C MET A 55 9.70 10.66 -14.90
N VAL A 56 10.33 11.65 -15.52
CA VAL A 56 10.93 12.79 -14.80
C VAL A 56 9.86 13.61 -14.09
N THR A 57 8.79 13.98 -14.79
CA THR A 57 7.69 14.76 -14.19
C THR A 57 6.97 14.00 -13.08
N ALA A 58 6.77 12.68 -13.20
CA ALA A 58 6.16 11.85 -12.15
C ALA A 58 7.06 11.73 -10.90
N ILE A 59 8.38 11.56 -11.08
CA ILE A 59 9.35 11.53 -9.96
C ILE A 59 9.35 12.88 -9.23
N LEU A 60 9.42 13.98 -9.98
CA LEU A 60 9.38 15.33 -9.39
C LEU A 60 8.06 15.56 -8.65
N TYR A 61 6.94 15.16 -9.23
CA TYR A 61 5.62 15.28 -8.60
C TYR A 61 5.55 14.54 -7.26
N LEU A 62 5.90 13.25 -7.21
CA LEU A 62 5.89 12.45 -5.99
C LEU A 62 6.84 13.02 -4.93
N SER A 63 8.06 13.38 -5.32
CA SER A 63 9.09 13.88 -4.41
C SER A 63 8.76 15.26 -3.85
N CYS A 64 8.12 16.11 -4.65
CA CYS A 64 7.67 17.44 -4.23
C CYS A 64 6.60 17.34 -3.13
N GLN A 65 5.73 16.32 -3.17
CA GLN A 65 4.80 16.02 -2.08
C GLN A 65 5.53 15.58 -0.82
N SER A 66 6.46 14.64 -0.95
CA SER A 66 7.20 14.07 0.18
C SER A 66 8.14 15.07 0.85
N SER A 67 8.87 15.88 0.09
CA SER A 67 9.88 16.79 0.64
C SER A 67 9.30 18.02 1.35
N MET A 68 8.26 18.63 0.78
CA MET A 68 7.77 19.95 1.18
C MET A 68 6.36 19.87 1.71
N SER A 69 6.09 20.54 2.83
CA SER A 69 4.71 20.82 3.24
C SER A 69 4.09 21.90 2.34
N ASP A 70 2.77 22.04 2.39
CA ASP A 70 2.05 23.06 1.59
C ASP A 70 2.56 24.49 1.84
N GLU A 71 2.98 24.80 3.06
CA GLU A 71 3.52 26.12 3.45
C GLU A 71 4.91 26.41 2.87
N GLU A 72 5.71 25.36 2.62
CA GLU A 72 7.10 25.47 2.14
C GLU A 72 7.18 25.43 0.60
N ARG A 73 6.10 25.05 -0.07
CA ARG A 73 6.10 24.75 -1.49
C ARG A 73 6.00 26.02 -2.34
N PRO A 74 6.85 26.18 -3.39
CA PRO A 74 6.73 27.33 -4.29
C PRO A 74 5.42 27.32 -5.09
N GLY A 75 4.53 28.29 -4.84
CA GLY A 75 3.36 28.58 -5.68
C GLY A 75 2.55 27.35 -6.13
N HIS A 76 2.24 27.28 -7.43
CA HIS A 76 1.46 26.20 -8.06
C HIS A 76 2.31 24.99 -8.48
N LEU A 77 3.55 24.84 -8.00
CA LEU A 77 4.50 23.83 -8.48
C LEU A 77 3.93 22.40 -8.43
N LEU A 78 3.26 22.02 -7.33
CA LEU A 78 2.68 20.69 -7.20
C LEU A 78 1.56 20.44 -8.22
N SER A 79 0.64 21.39 -8.36
CA SER A 79 -0.47 21.29 -9.30
C SER A 79 0.01 21.29 -10.76
N GLU A 80 1.07 22.04 -11.08
CA GLU A 80 1.65 22.05 -12.42
C GLU A 80 2.36 20.73 -12.74
N LEU A 81 3.17 20.19 -11.81
CA LEU A 81 3.80 18.87 -11.96
C LEU A 81 2.75 17.76 -12.08
N ALA A 82 1.68 17.82 -11.29
CA ALA A 82 0.55 16.89 -11.36
C ALA A 82 -0.14 16.97 -12.73
N ARG A 83 -0.40 18.18 -13.23
CA ARG A 83 -1.05 18.37 -14.53
C ARG A 83 -0.17 17.87 -15.67
N GLU A 84 1.09 18.31 -15.72
CA GLU A 84 2.01 17.94 -16.81
C GLU A 84 2.32 16.44 -16.82
N SER A 85 2.49 15.80 -15.66
CA SER A 85 2.70 14.34 -15.60
C SER A 85 1.48 13.56 -16.11
N ARG A 86 0.25 13.98 -15.80
CA ARG A 86 -0.97 13.38 -16.38
C ARG A 86 -1.09 13.63 -17.88
N ASP A 87 -0.78 14.83 -18.34
CA ASP A 87 -0.76 15.16 -19.77
C ASP A 87 0.27 14.32 -20.53
N ASN A 88 1.46 14.13 -19.97
CA ASN A 88 2.50 13.24 -20.51
C ASN A 88 2.00 11.79 -20.56
N TRP A 89 1.35 11.32 -19.49
CA TRP A 89 0.78 9.96 -19.47
C TRP A 89 -0.28 9.78 -20.55
N LEU A 90 -1.20 10.73 -20.75
CA LEU A 90 -2.20 10.64 -21.81
C LEU A 90 -1.59 10.53 -23.21
N ARG A 91 -0.42 11.15 -23.45
CA ARG A 91 0.30 11.06 -24.72
C ARG A 91 1.07 9.74 -24.87
N GLU A 92 1.62 9.22 -23.79
CA GLU A 92 2.53 8.07 -23.81
C GLU A 92 1.85 6.72 -23.53
N ARG A 93 0.66 6.69 -22.89
CA ARG A 93 0.01 5.46 -22.35
C ARG A 93 -0.32 4.35 -23.36
N ASP A 94 -0.39 4.69 -24.64
CA ASP A 94 -0.67 3.76 -25.73
C ASP A 94 0.62 3.27 -26.44
N THR A 95 1.79 3.78 -26.02
CA THR A 95 3.10 3.36 -26.51
C THR A 95 3.68 2.27 -25.62
N ASP A 96 3.88 1.07 -26.18
CA ASP A 96 4.49 -0.05 -25.46
C ASP A 96 5.99 0.20 -25.25
N SER A 97 6.35 0.65 -24.05
CA SER A 97 7.72 0.94 -23.65
C SER A 97 7.96 0.57 -22.19
N TRP A 98 9.12 0.00 -21.88
CA TRP A 98 9.50 -0.32 -20.49
C TRP A 98 9.56 0.95 -19.63
N THR A 99 10.09 2.05 -20.18
CA THR A 99 10.20 3.32 -19.47
C THR A 99 8.82 3.89 -19.14
N VAL A 100 7.88 3.85 -20.09
CA VAL A 100 6.49 4.32 -19.88
C VAL A 100 5.77 3.44 -18.85
N LEU A 101 6.00 2.13 -18.89
CA LEU A 101 5.46 1.19 -17.90
C LEU A 101 5.90 1.56 -16.47
N GLY A 102 7.21 1.74 -16.27
CA GLY A 102 7.75 2.14 -14.98
C GLY A 102 7.26 3.52 -14.54
N ALA A 103 7.17 4.48 -15.47
CA ALA A 103 6.76 5.85 -15.21
C ALA A 103 5.27 5.97 -14.84
N THR A 104 4.42 5.20 -15.49
CA THR A 104 2.98 5.08 -15.17
C THR A 104 2.79 4.66 -13.71
N PHE A 105 3.64 3.75 -13.22
CA PHE A 105 3.56 3.33 -11.83
C PHE A 105 4.02 4.42 -10.84
N VAL A 106 5.07 5.18 -11.16
CA VAL A 106 5.49 6.31 -10.31
C VAL A 106 4.39 7.37 -10.23
N LEU A 107 3.75 7.69 -11.37
CA LEU A 107 2.60 8.59 -11.41
C LEU A 107 1.43 8.06 -10.58
N CYS A 108 1.14 6.76 -10.67
CA CYS A 108 0.12 6.11 -9.85
C CYS A 108 0.35 6.33 -8.35
N MET A 109 1.59 6.13 -7.88
CA MET A 109 1.94 6.38 -6.47
C MET A 109 1.79 7.85 -6.07
N ALA A 110 2.15 8.78 -6.95
CA ALA A 110 2.01 10.21 -6.72
C ALA A 110 0.54 10.64 -6.59
N ASP A 111 -0.35 10.08 -7.41
CA ASP A 111 -1.78 10.37 -7.35
C ASP A 111 -2.52 9.66 -6.21
N ILE A 112 -2.07 8.46 -5.81
CA ILE A 112 -2.51 7.82 -4.56
C ILE A 112 -2.20 8.75 -3.37
N ALA A 113 -0.96 9.22 -3.29
CA ALA A 113 -0.50 10.07 -2.19
C ALA A 113 -1.26 11.42 -2.14
N ASN A 114 -1.64 11.96 -3.30
CA ASN A 114 -2.46 13.16 -3.42
C ASN A 114 -3.99 12.91 -3.31
N GLY A 115 -4.42 11.68 -2.99
CA GLY A 115 -5.84 11.33 -2.81
C GLY A 115 -6.68 11.35 -4.10
N LYS A 116 -6.05 11.41 -5.28
CA LYS A 116 -6.72 11.42 -6.60
C LYS A 116 -6.96 9.98 -7.10
N ASN A 117 -7.61 9.14 -6.29
CA ASN A 117 -7.67 7.70 -6.60
C ASN A 117 -8.70 7.30 -7.67
N GLY A 118 -9.48 8.24 -8.22
CA GLY A 118 -10.43 7.96 -9.31
C GLY A 118 -9.74 7.48 -10.59
N ILE A 119 -8.54 7.98 -10.86
CA ILE A 119 -7.73 7.60 -12.03
C ILE A 119 -6.73 6.48 -11.71
N VAL A 120 -6.51 6.17 -10.42
CA VAL A 120 -5.51 5.18 -9.98
C VAL A 120 -5.80 3.79 -10.51
N LEU A 121 -7.07 3.38 -10.57
CA LEU A 121 -7.47 2.11 -11.19
C LEU A 121 -7.11 2.08 -12.70
N GLU A 122 -7.26 3.20 -13.40
CA GLU A 122 -6.89 3.33 -14.81
C GLU A 122 -5.37 3.17 -15.00
N TYR A 123 -4.54 3.76 -14.13
CA TYR A 123 -3.10 3.56 -14.15
C TYR A 123 -2.70 2.11 -13.92
N PHE A 124 -3.27 1.46 -12.91
CA PHE A 124 -2.97 0.06 -12.63
C PHE A 124 -3.35 -0.85 -13.81
N ASN A 125 -4.55 -0.69 -14.36
CA ASN A 125 -5.00 -1.52 -15.48
C ASN A 125 -4.21 -1.20 -16.76
N ASN A 126 -3.89 0.06 -17.04
CA ASN A 126 -3.04 0.43 -18.18
C ASN A 126 -1.64 -0.20 -18.05
N ALA A 127 -1.00 -0.11 -16.88
CA ALA A 127 0.29 -0.74 -16.62
C ALA A 127 0.22 -2.27 -16.72
N MET A 128 -0.85 -2.89 -16.19
CA MET A 128 -1.10 -4.32 -16.29
C MET A 128 -1.20 -4.79 -17.75
N HIS A 129 -2.02 -4.11 -18.56
CA HIS A 129 -2.18 -4.44 -19.98
C HIS A 129 -0.92 -4.15 -20.80
N MET A 130 -0.21 -3.05 -20.52
CA MET A 130 1.06 -2.75 -21.19
C MET A 130 2.11 -3.82 -20.88
N GLY A 131 2.24 -4.25 -19.61
CA GLY A 131 3.13 -5.36 -19.22
C GLY A 131 2.79 -6.68 -19.92
N GLN A 132 1.50 -6.97 -20.12
CA GLN A 132 1.04 -8.14 -20.88
C GLN A 132 1.40 -8.04 -22.37
N ARG A 133 1.17 -6.89 -23.01
CA ARG A 133 1.52 -6.67 -24.43
C ARG A 133 3.01 -6.77 -24.67
N LEU A 134 3.81 -6.25 -23.74
CA LEU A 134 5.27 -6.39 -23.72
C LEU A 134 5.74 -7.82 -23.39
N GLY A 135 4.83 -8.73 -23.01
CA GLY A 135 5.13 -10.13 -22.72
C GLY A 135 5.95 -10.36 -21.45
N LEU A 136 5.93 -9.39 -20.52
CA LEU A 136 6.76 -9.38 -19.31
C LEU A 136 6.17 -10.22 -18.17
N PHE A 137 4.84 -10.18 -18.00
CA PHE A 137 4.08 -10.91 -16.97
C PHE A 137 2.60 -11.00 -17.38
N GLY A 138 1.78 -11.74 -16.62
CA GLY A 138 0.34 -11.83 -16.85
C GLY A 138 -0.14 -13.25 -17.16
N ILE A 139 -0.87 -13.44 -18.27
CA ILE A 139 -1.44 -14.74 -18.65
C ILE A 139 -0.42 -15.59 -19.43
N GLU A 140 0.36 -14.94 -20.29
CA GLU A 140 1.37 -15.58 -21.13
C GLU A 140 2.67 -14.78 -21.01
N ILE A 141 3.78 -15.46 -20.77
CA ILE A 141 5.10 -14.84 -20.72
C ILE A 141 5.81 -15.12 -22.03
N ARG A 142 6.14 -14.07 -22.78
CA ARG A 142 6.77 -14.15 -24.10
C ARG A 142 8.21 -13.66 -24.11
N VAL A 143 8.63 -12.90 -23.10
CA VAL A 143 10.00 -12.40 -22.96
C VAL A 143 10.70 -13.15 -21.84
N ARG A 144 11.84 -13.75 -22.19
CA ARG A 144 12.77 -14.42 -21.28
C ARG A 144 14.15 -13.77 -21.38
N GLN A 145 15.02 -14.10 -20.43
CA GLN A 145 16.37 -13.55 -20.37
C GLN A 145 17.15 -13.70 -21.69
N GLY A 146 17.03 -14.85 -22.38
CA GLY A 146 17.75 -15.12 -23.63
C GLY A 146 17.27 -14.31 -24.84
N ASP A 147 16.11 -13.65 -24.74
CA ASP A 147 15.52 -12.89 -25.84
C ASP A 147 16.07 -11.45 -25.92
N ILE A 148 16.68 -10.94 -24.83
CA ILE A 148 17.25 -9.59 -24.76
C ILE A 148 18.78 -9.68 -24.76
N ALA A 149 19.39 -9.36 -25.89
CA ALA A 149 20.85 -9.45 -26.07
C ALA A 149 21.62 -8.33 -25.36
N ASP A 150 21.07 -7.12 -25.31
CA ASP A 150 21.70 -5.96 -24.65
C ASP A 150 21.58 -6.09 -23.11
N PRO A 151 22.69 -6.18 -22.36
CA PRO A 151 22.66 -6.29 -20.90
C PRO A 151 21.99 -5.10 -20.19
N GLU A 152 22.09 -3.89 -20.74
CA GLU A 152 21.44 -2.70 -20.18
C GLU A 152 19.93 -2.77 -20.39
N ALA A 153 19.50 -3.11 -21.60
CA ALA A 153 18.11 -3.37 -21.92
C ALA A 153 17.51 -4.46 -21.02
N LEU A 154 18.26 -5.55 -20.78
CA LEU A 154 17.81 -6.64 -19.89
C LEU A 154 17.59 -6.14 -18.46
N ARG A 155 18.50 -5.31 -17.92
CA ARG A 155 18.36 -4.72 -16.58
C ARG A 155 17.12 -3.84 -16.48
N VAL A 156 16.90 -2.97 -17.47
CA VAL A 156 15.75 -2.07 -17.50
C VAL A 156 14.44 -2.85 -17.61
N ALA A 157 14.35 -3.79 -18.55
CA ALA A 157 13.19 -4.66 -18.70
C ALA A 157 12.89 -5.43 -17.41
N SER A 158 13.94 -5.92 -16.73
CA SER A 158 13.79 -6.64 -15.46
C SER A 158 13.25 -5.74 -14.35
N CYS A 159 13.76 -4.50 -14.20
CA CYS A 159 13.24 -3.54 -13.22
C CYS A 159 11.78 -3.18 -13.50
N CYS A 160 11.44 -2.86 -14.75
CA CYS A 160 10.09 -2.47 -15.12
C CYS A 160 9.11 -3.63 -14.93
N ALA A 161 9.50 -4.85 -15.31
CA ALA A 161 8.68 -6.05 -15.15
C ALA A 161 8.44 -6.37 -13.67
N TRP A 162 9.50 -6.51 -12.89
CA TRP A 162 9.41 -6.89 -11.48
C TRP A 162 8.83 -5.79 -10.60
N GLY A 163 9.14 -4.52 -10.86
CA GLY A 163 8.60 -3.40 -10.08
C GLY A 163 7.10 -3.27 -10.26
N THR A 164 6.64 -3.29 -11.51
CA THR A 164 5.22 -3.22 -11.83
C THR A 164 4.46 -4.43 -11.31
N PHE A 165 4.97 -5.65 -11.56
CA PHE A 165 4.37 -6.89 -11.04
C PHE A 165 4.25 -6.86 -9.51
N THR A 166 5.34 -6.55 -8.81
CA THR A 166 5.40 -6.54 -7.35
C THR A 166 4.35 -5.62 -6.77
N TRP A 167 4.22 -4.42 -7.32
CA TRP A 167 3.29 -3.45 -6.81
C TRP A 167 1.84 -3.70 -7.18
N ILE A 168 1.53 -4.24 -8.36
CA ILE A 168 0.15 -4.67 -8.66
C ILE A 168 -0.28 -5.74 -7.66
N VAL A 169 0.61 -6.70 -7.37
CA VAL A 169 0.33 -7.76 -6.39
C VAL A 169 0.14 -7.18 -4.99
N LEU A 170 1.06 -6.32 -4.52
CA LEU A 170 0.95 -5.67 -3.21
C LEU A 170 -0.30 -4.80 -3.10
N ALA A 171 -0.61 -4.00 -4.13
CA ALA A 171 -1.79 -3.15 -4.16
C ALA A 171 -3.10 -3.95 -4.06
N SER A 172 -3.13 -5.17 -4.63
CA SER A 172 -4.31 -6.04 -4.54
C SER A 172 -4.62 -6.47 -3.10
N PHE A 173 -3.62 -6.53 -2.22
CA PHE A 173 -3.82 -6.75 -0.78
C PHE A 173 -3.97 -5.45 -0.01
N LEU A 174 -2.98 -4.57 -0.10
CA LEU A 174 -2.84 -3.43 0.78
C LEU A 174 -3.94 -2.38 0.58
N TYR A 175 -4.53 -2.35 -0.61
CA TYR A 175 -5.62 -1.44 -0.96
C TYR A 175 -6.94 -2.17 -1.29
N GLN A 176 -6.89 -3.47 -1.58
CA GLN A 176 -8.05 -4.27 -2.04
C GLN A 176 -8.91 -3.54 -3.07
N GLN A 177 -8.24 -2.85 -4.00
CA GLN A 177 -8.88 -2.00 -5.02
C GLN A 177 -9.89 -2.84 -5.82
N PRO A 178 -11.20 -2.53 -5.75
CA PRO A 178 -12.19 -3.26 -6.52
C PRO A 178 -11.86 -3.17 -8.02
N ARG A 179 -12.02 -4.28 -8.74
CA ARG A 179 -11.78 -4.39 -10.20
C ARG A 179 -10.32 -4.23 -10.65
N LEU A 180 -9.37 -4.17 -9.73
CA LEU A 180 -7.95 -4.25 -10.07
C LEU A 180 -7.64 -5.61 -10.70
N GLU A 181 -7.08 -5.60 -11.90
CA GLU A 181 -6.59 -6.83 -12.53
C GLU A 181 -5.25 -7.25 -11.92
N CYS A 182 -5.13 -8.52 -11.52
CA CYS A 182 -3.86 -9.08 -11.06
C CYS A 182 -3.21 -9.95 -12.14
N PRO A 183 -1.86 -9.97 -12.21
CA PRO A 183 -1.13 -10.94 -13.02
C PRO A 183 -1.42 -12.36 -12.55
N ARG A 184 -1.31 -13.33 -13.46
CA ARG A 184 -1.44 -14.76 -13.12
C ARG A 184 -0.10 -15.46 -12.96
N LEU A 185 0.93 -14.92 -13.61
CA LEU A 185 2.29 -15.43 -13.59
C LEU A 185 3.27 -14.29 -13.29
N PRO A 186 4.32 -14.56 -12.48
CA PRO A 186 5.40 -13.61 -12.25
C PRO A 186 6.28 -13.43 -13.51
N PRO A 187 7.11 -12.39 -13.58
CA PRO A 187 8.07 -12.24 -14.67
C PRO A 187 9.04 -13.41 -14.79
N ALA A 188 9.43 -13.77 -16.02
CA ALA A 188 10.50 -14.74 -16.28
C ALA A 188 11.89 -14.10 -16.47
N LEU A 189 11.95 -12.77 -16.40
CA LEU A 189 13.19 -12.01 -16.39
C LEU A 189 13.91 -12.16 -15.04
N PRO A 190 15.25 -12.00 -14.97
CA PRO A 190 15.98 -12.11 -13.72
C PRO A 190 15.51 -11.05 -12.71
N ILE A 191 15.47 -11.40 -11.43
CA ILE A 191 15.13 -10.42 -10.37
C ILE A 191 16.25 -9.38 -10.29
N PRO A 192 15.94 -8.08 -10.40
CA PRO A 192 16.95 -7.02 -10.30
C PRO A 192 17.70 -7.08 -8.97
N GLY A 193 19.04 -7.04 -9.05
CA GLY A 193 19.89 -7.05 -7.86
C GLY A 193 20.16 -8.43 -7.26
N GLU A 194 19.42 -9.47 -7.67
CA GLU A 194 19.71 -10.86 -7.30
C GLU A 194 21.00 -11.32 -7.98
N LYS A 195 21.89 -11.96 -7.22
CA LYS A 195 23.13 -12.50 -7.80
C LYS A 195 22.79 -13.79 -8.53
N SER A 196 22.95 -13.80 -9.85
CA SER A 196 23.25 -15.03 -10.57
C SER A 196 24.44 -15.70 -9.86
N SER A 197 24.30 -16.97 -9.53
CA SER A 197 25.21 -17.79 -8.70
C SER A 197 26.67 -17.87 -9.19
N SER A 198 27.06 -17.12 -10.23
CA SER A 198 28.35 -17.22 -10.90
C SER A 198 29.22 -15.96 -10.95
N GLN A 199 28.84 -14.76 -10.49
CA GLN A 199 29.73 -13.59 -10.65
C GLN A 199 29.76 -12.59 -9.48
N HIS A 200 30.99 -12.38 -8.98
CA HIS A 200 31.58 -11.20 -8.33
C HIS A 200 30.76 -10.50 -7.23
N LYS A 201 31.28 -10.54 -5.99
CA LYS A 201 30.85 -9.67 -4.89
C LYS A 201 31.11 -8.21 -5.29
N PRO A 202 30.11 -7.34 -5.47
CA PRO A 202 30.35 -5.91 -5.48
C PRO A 202 30.61 -5.51 -4.03
N SER A 203 31.81 -5.01 -3.73
CA SER A 203 32.05 -4.30 -2.48
C SER A 203 31.16 -3.06 -2.44
N GLY A 204 30.36 -2.90 -1.39
CA GLY A 204 29.72 -1.61 -1.08
C GLY A 204 28.31 -1.36 -1.63
N ARG A 205 27.52 -2.38 -1.96
CA ARG A 205 26.07 -2.15 -2.13
C ARG A 205 25.47 -1.75 -0.78
N SER A 206 24.94 -0.54 -0.69
CA SER A 206 24.19 -0.10 0.47
C SER A 206 22.96 -0.98 0.68
N HIS A 207 22.57 -1.21 1.94
CA HIS A 207 21.48 -2.09 2.32
C HIS A 207 20.13 -1.74 1.63
N TYR A 208 19.92 -0.48 1.26
CA TYR A 208 18.70 -0.05 0.54
C TYR A 208 18.58 -0.67 -0.88
N MET A 209 19.69 -0.90 -1.60
CA MET A 209 19.65 -1.54 -2.93
C MET A 209 19.38 -3.06 -2.88
N ALA A 210 19.35 -3.65 -1.69
CA ALA A 210 19.18 -5.10 -1.50
C ALA A 210 17.75 -5.51 -1.11
N ILE A 211 16.86 -4.56 -0.80
CA ILE A 211 15.49 -4.87 -0.36
C ILE A 211 14.55 -5.20 -1.51
N PHE A 212 14.74 -4.58 -2.69
CA PHE A 212 13.87 -4.81 -3.84
C PHE A 212 13.83 -6.28 -4.32
N PRO A 213 14.95 -7.02 -4.44
CA PRO A 213 14.90 -8.44 -4.74
C PRO A 213 14.08 -9.25 -3.73
N ILE A 214 14.14 -8.89 -2.44
CA ILE A 214 13.35 -9.52 -1.38
C ILE A 214 11.86 -9.25 -1.60
N LEU A 215 11.48 -8.03 -1.97
CA LEU A 215 10.10 -7.67 -2.31
C LEU A 215 9.58 -8.45 -3.53
N CYS A 216 10.42 -8.68 -4.54
CA CYS A 216 10.06 -9.47 -5.73
C CYS A 216 9.72 -10.92 -5.36
N GLN A 217 10.56 -11.53 -4.50
CA GLN A 217 10.33 -12.89 -3.99
C GLN A 217 9.07 -12.93 -3.11
N PHE A 218 8.88 -11.94 -2.23
CA PHE A 218 7.70 -11.80 -1.39
C PHE A 218 6.42 -11.71 -2.23
N ALA A 219 6.39 -10.85 -3.24
CA ALA A 219 5.27 -10.71 -4.17
C ALA A 219 4.97 -12.02 -4.91
N SER A 220 6.00 -12.79 -5.26
CA SER A 220 5.82 -14.09 -5.92
C SER A 220 5.10 -15.10 -5.02
N ILE A 221 5.41 -15.13 -3.72
CA ILE A 221 4.77 -16.04 -2.74
C ILE A 221 3.28 -15.70 -2.58
N ILE A 222 2.97 -14.39 -2.48
CA ILE A 222 1.63 -13.91 -2.18
C ILE A 222 0.74 -13.76 -3.43
N LEU A 223 1.29 -13.90 -4.65
CA LEU A 223 0.52 -13.89 -5.89
C LEU A 223 -0.67 -14.87 -5.86
N ASP A 224 -0.42 -16.10 -5.42
CA ASP A 224 -1.45 -17.13 -5.31
C ASP A 224 -2.54 -16.76 -4.31
N LEU A 225 -2.20 -16.02 -3.25
CA LEU A 225 -3.17 -15.49 -2.31
C LEU A 225 -4.05 -14.42 -3.01
N SER A 226 -3.46 -13.52 -3.83
CA SER A 226 -4.24 -12.50 -4.56
C SER A 226 -5.22 -13.17 -5.51
N LEU A 227 -4.77 -14.19 -6.24
CA LEU A 227 -5.58 -14.93 -7.18
C LEU A 227 -6.70 -15.72 -6.50
N ARG A 228 -6.58 -16.10 -5.23
CA ARG A 228 -7.63 -16.82 -4.51
C ARG A 228 -8.57 -15.92 -3.71
N TYR A 229 -8.07 -14.82 -3.14
CA TYR A 229 -8.84 -13.95 -2.23
C TYR A 229 -9.40 -12.71 -2.92
N HIS A 230 -8.75 -12.21 -3.98
CA HIS A 230 -9.08 -10.92 -4.60
C HIS A 230 -9.44 -11.07 -6.10
N GLN A 231 -10.09 -12.18 -6.49
CA GLN A 231 -10.43 -12.48 -7.88
C GLN A 231 -11.45 -11.47 -8.44
N ALA A 232 -11.00 -10.52 -9.25
CA ALA A 232 -11.85 -9.55 -9.93
C ALA A 232 -12.91 -10.24 -10.81
N GLY A 233 -14.18 -9.90 -10.60
CA GLY A 233 -15.28 -10.25 -11.52
C GLY A 233 -15.96 -11.61 -11.30
N ARG A 234 -15.66 -12.36 -10.23
CA ARG A 234 -16.53 -13.47 -9.80
C ARG A 234 -17.45 -13.01 -8.67
N VAL A 235 -18.71 -13.42 -8.76
CA VAL A 235 -19.71 -13.29 -7.69
C VAL A 235 -19.09 -13.83 -6.40
N VAL A 236 -19.15 -13.02 -5.33
CA VAL A 236 -18.59 -13.27 -3.98
C VAL A 236 -19.01 -14.63 -3.39
N ASP A 237 -20.02 -15.29 -3.97
CA ASP A 237 -20.63 -16.53 -3.47
C ASP A 237 -19.86 -17.85 -3.74
N GLN A 238 -18.73 -17.88 -4.46
CA GLN A 238 -18.18 -19.18 -4.95
C GLN A 238 -16.77 -19.60 -4.52
N VAL A 239 -16.00 -18.79 -3.79
CA VAL A 239 -14.70 -19.25 -3.25
C VAL A 239 -14.70 -19.09 -1.73
N GLN A 240 -15.13 -20.13 -1.03
CA GLN A 240 -15.01 -20.20 0.42
C GLN A 240 -13.52 -20.18 0.81
N PRO A 241 -13.09 -19.27 1.70
CA PRO A 241 -11.74 -19.26 2.24
C PRO A 241 -11.37 -20.64 2.81
N CYS A 242 -10.27 -21.22 2.35
CA CYS A 242 -9.80 -22.53 2.80
C CYS A 242 -8.69 -22.36 3.84
N GLN A 243 -8.94 -22.79 5.08
CA GLN A 243 -7.96 -22.68 6.17
C GLN A 243 -6.68 -23.46 5.87
N GLN A 244 -6.77 -24.63 5.22
CA GLN A 244 -5.59 -25.41 4.84
C GLN A 244 -4.70 -24.67 3.84
N PHE A 245 -5.31 -23.90 2.92
CA PHE A 245 -4.57 -23.06 1.98
C PHE A 245 -3.92 -21.86 2.68
N ALA A 246 -4.65 -21.20 3.58
CA ALA A 246 -4.11 -20.11 4.41
C ALA A 246 -2.91 -20.59 5.25
N GLU A 247 -3.05 -21.75 5.87
CA GLU A 247 -2.00 -22.40 6.66
C GLU A 247 -0.78 -22.77 5.80
N PHE A 248 -0.99 -23.33 4.62
CA PHE A 248 0.09 -23.62 3.65
C PHE A 248 0.85 -22.34 3.28
N LYS A 249 0.13 -21.27 2.94
CA LYS A 249 0.75 -19.99 2.55
C LYS A 249 1.47 -19.31 3.71
N TYR A 250 0.93 -19.40 4.92
CA TYR A 250 1.62 -18.91 6.11
C TYR A 250 2.93 -19.67 6.36
N ARG A 251 2.94 -21.00 6.20
CA ARG A 251 4.18 -21.79 6.30
C ARG A 251 5.20 -21.46 5.23
N GLU A 252 4.76 -21.25 3.99
CA GLU A 252 5.62 -20.81 2.89
C GLU A 252 6.29 -19.47 3.24
N LEU A 253 5.52 -18.51 3.77
CA LEU A 253 6.04 -17.21 4.22
C LEU A 253 7.03 -17.32 5.39
N LEU A 254 6.78 -18.19 6.38
CA LEU A 254 7.70 -18.41 7.49
C LEU A 254 9.01 -19.06 7.02
N ALA A 255 8.92 -20.13 6.22
CA ALA A 255 10.09 -20.82 5.70
C ALA A 255 10.94 -19.91 4.82
N TRP A 256 10.31 -19.06 3.99
CA TRP A 256 11.02 -18.04 3.23
C TRP A 256 11.63 -16.96 4.13
N ALA A 257 10.91 -16.49 5.16
CA ALA A 257 11.42 -15.48 6.09
C ALA A 257 12.69 -15.95 6.84
N GLU A 258 12.84 -17.25 7.12
CA GLU A 258 14.05 -17.84 7.71
C GLU A 258 15.28 -17.73 6.79
N THR A 259 15.08 -17.57 5.48
CA THR A 259 16.16 -17.40 4.50
C THR A 259 16.62 -15.95 4.34
N LEU A 260 15.94 -15.01 4.99
CA LEU A 260 16.25 -13.58 4.86
C LEU A 260 17.64 -13.26 5.41
N PRO A 261 18.37 -12.31 4.78
CA PRO A 261 19.67 -11.90 5.26
C PRO A 261 19.64 -11.39 6.72
N PRO A 262 20.75 -11.51 7.49
CA PRO A 262 20.80 -11.06 8.86
C PRO A 262 20.43 -9.59 9.09
N TRP A 263 20.68 -8.70 8.13
CA TRP A 263 20.28 -7.29 8.27
C TRP A 263 18.76 -7.04 8.19
N MET A 264 17.98 -8.04 7.75
CA MET A 264 16.52 -8.04 7.79
C MET A 264 15.97 -8.63 9.09
N THR A 265 16.76 -9.44 9.81
CA THR A 265 16.31 -10.27 10.94
C THR A 265 16.98 -9.92 12.28
N ASN A 266 18.20 -9.39 12.27
CA ASN A 266 18.90 -8.89 13.44
C ASN A 266 18.13 -7.70 14.00
N GLY A 267 17.62 -7.85 15.22
CA GLY A 267 16.74 -6.93 15.97
C GLY A 267 16.57 -5.51 15.43
N GLN A 268 15.32 -5.07 15.34
CA GLN A 268 14.86 -3.83 14.68
C GLN A 268 15.52 -2.51 15.16
N ALA A 269 16.36 -2.53 16.19
CA ALA A 269 17.13 -1.39 16.69
C ALA A 269 18.12 -0.81 15.67
N ASN A 270 18.64 -1.62 14.74
CA ASN A 270 19.58 -1.19 13.68
C ASN A 270 19.02 -1.38 12.27
N ALA A 271 17.70 -1.58 12.13
CA ALA A 271 17.07 -1.79 10.85
C ALA A 271 17.09 -0.50 10.00
N SER A 272 17.08 -0.64 8.67
CA SER A 272 16.83 0.51 7.81
C SER A 272 15.33 0.90 7.86
N PRO A 273 14.95 2.16 7.57
CA PRO A 273 13.53 2.53 7.48
C PRO A 273 12.78 1.64 6.48
N HIS A 274 13.40 1.29 5.34
CA HIS A 274 12.81 0.41 4.34
C HIS A 274 12.55 -1.00 4.87
N THR A 275 13.45 -1.53 5.71
CA THR A 275 13.27 -2.83 6.38
C THR A 275 12.05 -2.83 7.29
N ILE A 276 11.81 -1.74 8.04
CA ILE A 276 10.62 -1.60 8.89
C ILE A 276 9.35 -1.55 8.04
N ILE A 277 9.35 -0.80 6.94
CA ILE A 277 8.21 -0.76 5.99
C ILE A 277 7.91 -2.14 5.43
N PHE A 278 8.93 -2.88 5.01
CA PHE A 278 8.75 -4.25 4.55
C PHE A 278 8.07 -5.14 5.61
N HIS A 279 8.53 -5.08 6.87
CA HIS A 279 7.92 -5.86 7.95
C HIS A 279 6.48 -5.42 8.26
N ILE A 280 6.16 -4.14 8.10
CA ILE A 280 4.79 -3.64 8.17
C ILE A 280 3.92 -4.33 7.10
N TRP A 281 4.38 -4.39 5.85
CA TRP A 281 3.64 -5.09 4.78
C TRP A 281 3.56 -6.60 5.01
N TYR A 282 4.64 -7.22 5.48
CA TYR A 282 4.70 -8.63 5.83
C TYR A 282 3.59 -9.01 6.82
N HIS A 283 3.51 -8.29 7.94
CA HIS A 283 2.47 -8.55 8.94
C HIS A 283 1.07 -8.14 8.47
N SER A 284 0.93 -7.08 7.68
CA SER A 284 -0.37 -6.71 7.08
C SER A 284 -0.94 -7.82 6.21
N ILE A 285 -0.10 -8.49 5.42
CA ILE A 285 -0.52 -9.64 4.60
C ILE A 285 -0.86 -10.86 5.46
N ILE A 286 -0.12 -11.13 6.54
CA ILE A 286 -0.50 -12.20 7.48
C ILE A 286 -1.88 -11.94 8.08
N LEU A 287 -2.21 -10.67 8.41
CA LEU A 287 -3.55 -10.33 8.87
C LEU A 287 -4.61 -10.70 7.83
N ASP A 288 -4.39 -10.42 6.54
CA ASP A 288 -5.35 -10.77 5.49
C ASP A 288 -5.43 -12.26 5.18
N ILE A 289 -4.34 -13.02 5.35
CA ILE A 289 -4.36 -14.49 5.24
C ILE A 289 -5.37 -15.08 6.24
N PHE A 290 -5.38 -14.58 7.48
CA PHE A 290 -6.20 -15.15 8.55
C PHE A 290 -7.51 -14.41 8.83
N ARG A 291 -7.71 -13.20 8.29
CA ARG A 291 -8.92 -12.39 8.47
C ARG A 291 -10.22 -13.15 8.21
N PRO A 292 -10.34 -14.01 7.15
CA PRO A 292 -11.58 -14.72 6.91
C PRO A 292 -11.95 -15.76 7.99
N PHE A 293 -10.99 -16.17 8.82
CA PHE A 293 -11.16 -17.25 9.81
C PHE A 293 -11.35 -16.76 11.25
N ILE A 294 -11.21 -15.45 11.48
CA ILE A 294 -11.32 -14.86 12.83
C ILE A 294 -12.65 -14.15 13.08
N GLN A 295 -13.47 -13.93 12.04
CA GLN A 295 -14.69 -13.13 12.18
C GLN A 295 -15.89 -13.95 12.65
N ASN A 296 -16.52 -13.53 13.75
CA ASN A 296 -17.69 -14.20 14.31
C ASN A 296 -18.92 -14.07 13.37
N PRO A 297 -19.67 -15.15 13.12
CA PRO A 297 -20.97 -15.15 12.43
C PRO A 297 -22.06 -14.41 13.16
N THR A 298 -21.86 -14.00 14.41
CA THR A 298 -22.95 -13.42 15.20
C THR A 298 -23.37 -12.02 14.72
N ALA A 299 -22.62 -11.40 13.80
CA ALA A 299 -23.08 -10.24 13.02
C ALA A 299 -23.93 -10.62 11.78
N ILE A 300 -24.28 -11.90 11.60
CA ILE A 300 -25.08 -12.43 10.46
C ILE A 300 -26.58 -12.47 10.81
N THR A 301 -26.97 -12.34 12.08
CA THR A 301 -28.36 -12.50 12.53
C THR A 301 -29.19 -11.22 12.61
N SER A 302 -28.69 -10.07 12.13
CA SER A 302 -29.51 -8.86 11.96
C SER A 302 -30.25 -8.81 10.61
N SER A 303 -30.01 -9.77 9.70
CA SER A 303 -30.88 -10.00 8.54
C SER A 303 -31.98 -11.00 8.91
N SER A 304 -33.22 -10.73 8.50
CA SER A 304 -34.43 -11.47 8.88
C SER A 304 -34.52 -12.92 8.36
N ASN A 305 -33.45 -13.47 7.79
CA ASN A 305 -33.41 -14.82 7.27
C ASN A 305 -32.33 -15.64 7.98
N PRO A 306 -32.69 -16.73 8.69
CA PRO A 306 -31.69 -17.63 9.25
C PRO A 306 -30.90 -18.29 8.11
N PRO A 307 -29.57 -18.43 8.25
CA PRO A 307 -28.78 -19.14 7.25
C PRO A 307 -29.16 -20.63 7.20
N PRO A 308 -28.95 -21.31 6.06
CA PRO A 308 -29.23 -22.74 5.93
C PRO A 308 -28.47 -23.57 6.98
N PRO A 309 -29.00 -24.73 7.40
CA PRO A 309 -28.46 -25.56 8.49
C PRO A 309 -27.05 -26.13 8.27
N SER A 310 -26.36 -25.75 7.18
CA SER A 310 -24.96 -26.07 6.89
C SER A 310 -23.97 -24.95 7.27
N PHE A 311 -24.43 -23.81 7.79
CA PHE A 311 -23.56 -22.73 8.24
C PHE A 311 -22.99 -23.03 9.64
N HIS A 312 -21.93 -23.84 9.68
CA HIS A 312 -21.14 -24.01 10.89
C HIS A 312 -20.39 -22.70 11.20
N PRO A 313 -20.18 -22.34 12.48
CA PRO A 313 -19.34 -21.20 12.83
C PRO A 313 -17.94 -21.35 12.20
N PRO A 314 -17.22 -20.25 11.88
CA PRO A 314 -15.83 -20.26 11.47
C PRO A 314 -15.10 -20.85 12.64
N ASN A 315 -14.86 -22.13 12.47
CA ASN A 315 -14.26 -22.93 13.47
C ASN A 315 -12.85 -22.38 13.65
N ASN A 316 -12.55 -21.99 14.89
CA ASN A 316 -11.20 -21.67 15.34
C ASN A 316 -10.38 -22.98 15.40
N HIS A 317 -10.35 -23.73 14.29
CA HIS A 317 -9.68 -25.01 14.18
C HIS A 317 -8.19 -24.78 14.29
N LEU A 318 -7.51 -25.68 15.00
CA LEU A 318 -6.07 -25.68 15.07
C LEU A 318 -5.46 -25.78 13.66
N LEU A 319 -4.41 -24.99 13.44
CA LEU A 319 -3.49 -25.10 12.32
C LEU A 319 -2.71 -26.41 12.50
N ARG A 320 -3.09 -27.44 11.74
CA ARG A 320 -2.72 -28.84 11.99
C ARG A 320 -1.25 -29.15 11.71
N THR A 321 -0.56 -28.28 11.00
CA THR A 321 0.84 -28.41 10.62
C THR A 321 1.79 -27.80 11.63
N PHE A 322 1.28 -27.11 12.66
CA PHE A 322 2.06 -26.56 13.76
C PHE A 322 1.88 -27.42 15.01
N SER A 323 2.99 -27.66 15.73
CA SER A 323 2.99 -28.51 16.92
C SER A 323 2.49 -27.80 18.18
N ALA A 324 2.41 -26.47 18.18
CA ALA A 324 2.01 -25.71 19.36
C ALA A 324 0.50 -25.83 19.61
N PRO A 325 0.06 -26.07 20.86
CA PRO A 325 -1.33 -26.38 21.20
C PRO A 325 -2.29 -25.20 21.00
N ASP A 326 -1.77 -23.99 20.88
CA ASP A 326 -2.47 -22.72 20.67
C ASP A 326 -2.38 -22.21 19.21
N SER A 327 -1.89 -23.05 18.28
CA SER A 327 -1.75 -22.71 16.86
C SER A 327 -3.12 -22.53 16.21
N THR A 328 -3.72 -21.35 16.35
CA THR A 328 -5.02 -21.00 15.77
C THR A 328 -4.87 -19.81 14.83
N PRO A 329 -5.78 -19.63 13.86
CA PRO A 329 -5.86 -18.40 13.05
C PRO A 329 -5.86 -17.12 13.91
N SER A 330 -6.61 -17.13 15.02
CA SER A 330 -6.69 -15.99 15.94
C SER A 330 -5.35 -15.69 16.65
N ALA A 331 -4.61 -16.72 17.06
CA ALA A 331 -3.30 -16.56 17.69
C ALA A 331 -2.29 -15.94 16.70
N VAL A 332 -2.25 -16.43 15.45
CA VAL A 332 -1.36 -15.87 14.41
C VAL A 332 -1.73 -14.42 14.07
N PHE A 333 -3.03 -14.14 13.95
CA PHE A 333 -3.52 -12.79 13.71
C PHE A 333 -3.12 -11.85 14.85
N SER A 334 -3.36 -12.25 16.10
CA SER A 334 -3.03 -11.45 17.29
C SER A 334 -1.52 -11.19 17.40
N ALA A 335 -0.69 -12.20 17.16
CA ALA A 335 0.76 -12.05 17.14
C ALA A 335 1.24 -11.03 16.08
N SER A 336 0.61 -11.03 14.90
CA SER A 336 0.92 -10.04 13.85
C SER A 336 0.42 -8.64 14.18
N VAL A 337 -0.72 -8.52 14.88
CA VAL A 337 -1.19 -7.23 15.41
C VAL A 337 -0.19 -6.66 16.41
N ASP A 338 0.34 -7.48 17.33
CA ASP A 338 1.33 -7.04 18.31
C ASP A 338 2.65 -6.64 17.65
N GLN A 339 3.07 -7.34 16.60
CA GLN A 339 4.21 -6.91 15.79
C GLN A 339 3.95 -5.58 15.07
N LEU A 340 2.75 -5.36 14.51
CA LEU A 340 2.41 -4.07 13.89
C LEU A 340 2.41 -2.92 14.91
N LYS A 341 1.90 -3.14 16.14
CA LYS A 341 1.99 -2.16 17.22
C LYS A 341 3.44 -1.73 17.44
N TYR A 342 4.34 -2.70 17.60
CA TYR A 342 5.76 -2.45 17.82
C TYR A 342 6.43 -1.76 16.62
N LEU A 343 6.20 -2.24 15.41
CA LEU A 343 6.76 -1.70 14.17
C LEU A 343 6.35 -0.25 13.94
N ILE A 344 5.06 0.08 14.13
CA ILE A 344 4.54 1.43 13.93
C ILE A 344 5.12 2.40 14.97
N VAL A 345 5.16 2.00 16.25
CA VAL A 345 5.76 2.84 17.30
C VAL A 345 7.25 3.04 17.04
N THR A 346 7.96 1.98 16.66
CA THR A 346 9.40 2.03 16.35
C THR A 346 9.67 2.94 15.16
N TYR A 347 8.91 2.79 14.08
CA TYR A 347 9.06 3.59 12.86
C TYR A 347 8.88 5.08 13.15
N ARG A 348 7.79 5.42 13.86
CA ARG A 348 7.47 6.81 14.21
C ARG A 348 8.46 7.43 15.20
N SER A 349 9.05 6.63 16.09
CA SER A 349 9.92 7.15 17.15
C SER A 349 11.37 7.32 16.71
N HIS A 350 11.84 6.50 15.75
CA HIS A 350 13.26 6.44 15.41
C HIS A 350 13.59 6.91 13.99
N TYR A 351 12.60 7.07 13.11
CA TYR A 351 12.84 7.37 11.70
C TYR A 351 12.09 8.64 11.27
N ALA A 352 12.85 9.68 10.89
CA ALA A 352 12.31 10.90 10.28
C ALA A 352 11.39 10.63 9.07
N PRO A 353 11.65 9.60 8.22
CA PRO A 353 10.75 9.17 7.17
C PRO A 353 9.29 8.89 7.56
N SER A 354 9.00 8.63 8.83
CA SER A 354 7.62 8.49 9.31
C SER A 354 6.73 9.71 9.09
N SER A 355 7.32 10.89 8.88
CA SER A 355 6.58 12.14 8.64
C SER A 355 6.43 12.53 7.17
N HIS A 356 7.14 11.87 6.27
CA HIS A 356 7.26 12.29 4.87
C HIS A 356 7.33 11.14 3.85
N SER A 357 7.25 9.88 4.27
CA SER A 357 7.03 8.74 3.36
C SER A 357 5.59 8.25 3.54
N ILE A 358 4.85 8.12 2.44
CA ILE A 358 3.49 7.57 2.49
C ILE A 358 3.48 6.04 2.54
N LEU A 359 4.55 5.35 2.11
CA LEU A 359 4.57 3.90 1.84
C LEU A 359 4.23 2.99 3.03
N TRP A 360 4.36 3.47 4.27
CA TRP A 360 4.05 2.71 5.48
C TRP A 360 2.61 2.90 5.98
N HIS A 361 1.82 3.77 5.35
CA HIS A 361 0.50 4.18 5.83
C HIS A 361 -0.48 3.01 5.93
N THR A 362 -0.34 2.00 5.07
CA THR A 362 -1.16 0.79 5.11
C THR A 362 -1.04 0.08 6.46
N GLY A 363 0.13 0.11 7.11
CA GLY A 363 0.26 -0.38 8.49
C GLY A 363 -0.68 0.31 9.47
N LEU A 364 -0.84 1.64 9.37
CA LEU A 364 -1.76 2.40 10.20
C LEU A 364 -3.21 1.97 9.96
N LEU A 365 -3.60 1.79 8.70
CA LEU A 365 -4.93 1.33 8.31
C LEU A 365 -5.23 -0.06 8.90
N TYR A 366 -4.30 -1.00 8.75
CA TYR A 366 -4.47 -2.38 9.25
C TYR A 366 -4.51 -2.43 10.77
N LEU A 367 -3.64 -1.70 11.46
CA LEU A 367 -3.65 -1.63 12.92
C LEU A 367 -4.94 -0.98 13.42
N ALA A 368 -5.39 0.12 12.81
CA ALA A 368 -6.65 0.78 13.18
C ALA A 368 -7.86 -0.18 13.02
N ASN A 369 -7.93 -0.92 11.92
CA ASN A 369 -8.95 -1.97 11.71
C ASN A 369 -8.91 -3.03 12.83
N ALA A 370 -7.71 -3.49 13.21
CA ALA A 370 -7.55 -4.48 14.28
C ALA A 370 -7.98 -3.93 15.64
N MET A 371 -7.67 -2.67 15.96
CA MET A 371 -8.07 -2.02 17.22
C MET A 371 -9.58 -1.79 17.31
N LEU A 372 -10.24 -1.55 16.18
CA LEU A 372 -11.69 -1.36 16.08
C LEU A 372 -12.47 -2.68 15.88
N SER A 373 -11.81 -3.83 15.83
CA SER A 373 -12.48 -5.13 15.64
C SER A 373 -13.09 -5.70 16.92
N ASP A 374 -14.13 -6.52 16.78
CA ASP A 374 -14.80 -7.20 17.90
C ASP A 374 -13.99 -8.37 18.47
N HIS A 375 -12.97 -8.85 17.76
CA HIS A 375 -12.23 -10.08 18.08
C HIS A 375 -11.37 -10.01 19.36
N GLY A 376 -11.17 -8.81 19.92
CA GLY A 376 -10.41 -8.64 21.17
C GLY A 376 -11.27 -8.47 22.42
N SER A 377 -12.61 -8.56 22.33
CA SER A 377 -13.44 -8.73 23.52
C SER A 377 -13.45 -10.21 23.89
N ASP A 378 -12.31 -10.72 24.36
CA ASP A 378 -12.33 -12.00 25.06
C ASP A 378 -13.35 -11.89 26.19
N HIS A 379 -14.30 -12.83 26.20
CA HIS A 379 -15.18 -13.09 27.34
C HIS A 379 -14.35 -13.63 28.51
N THR A 380 -13.39 -12.85 29.01
CA THR A 380 -12.77 -13.07 30.31
C THR A 380 -13.73 -12.47 31.34
N PRO A 381 -14.30 -13.28 32.26
CA PRO A 381 -15.16 -12.76 33.31
C PRO A 381 -14.31 -11.94 34.28
N GLY A 382 -14.24 -10.62 34.05
CA GLY A 382 -13.47 -9.70 34.88
C GLY A 382 -13.47 -8.28 34.31
N GLY A 383 -14.26 -7.38 34.90
CA GLY A 383 -14.44 -6.01 34.39
C GLY A 383 -13.16 -5.16 34.35
N HIS A 384 -12.13 -5.49 35.14
CA HIS A 384 -10.86 -4.75 35.15
C HIS A 384 -9.97 -5.03 33.93
N THR A 385 -9.83 -6.29 33.52
CA THR A 385 -9.02 -6.70 32.35
C THR A 385 -9.67 -6.24 31.05
N GLN A 386 -11.00 -6.22 30.97
CA GLN A 386 -11.73 -5.74 29.80
C GLN A 386 -11.53 -4.23 29.57
N ASN A 387 -11.61 -3.42 30.63
CA ASN A 387 -11.38 -1.98 30.54
C ASN A 387 -9.93 -1.65 30.16
N GLN A 388 -8.95 -2.41 30.67
CA GLN A 388 -7.54 -2.20 30.34
C GLN A 388 -7.26 -2.49 28.85
N ASN A 389 -7.80 -3.59 28.32
CA ASN A 389 -7.68 -3.94 26.91
C ASN A 389 -8.37 -2.89 26.02
N GLN A 390 -9.56 -2.41 26.40
CA GLN A 390 -10.25 -1.35 25.67
C GLN A 390 -9.42 -0.05 25.62
N ASN A 391 -8.80 0.34 26.74
CA ASN A 391 -7.92 1.51 26.81
C ASN A 391 -6.66 1.35 25.94
N GLU A 392 -6.06 0.16 25.94
CA GLU A 392 -4.91 -0.14 25.07
C GLU A 392 -5.30 0.00 23.59
N ARG A 393 -6.41 -0.62 23.18
CA ARG A 393 -6.89 -0.56 21.80
C ARG A 393 -7.21 0.86 21.37
N HIS A 394 -7.84 1.65 22.24
CA HIS A 394 -8.07 3.07 22.01
C HIS A 394 -6.77 3.84 21.83
N THR A 395 -5.77 3.56 22.67
CA THR A 395 -4.45 4.21 22.59
C THR A 395 -3.77 3.93 21.26
N TYR A 396 -3.72 2.68 20.81
CA TYR A 396 -3.13 2.33 19.51
C TYR A 396 -3.94 2.86 18.32
N PHE A 397 -5.27 2.93 18.44
CA PHE A 397 -6.10 3.59 17.44
C PHE A 397 -5.74 5.08 17.31
N LEU A 398 -5.58 5.79 18.44
CA LEU A 398 -5.12 7.19 18.43
C LEU A 398 -3.70 7.32 17.87
N ILE A 399 -2.79 6.39 18.17
CA ILE A 399 -1.45 6.35 17.54
C ILE A 399 -1.59 6.30 16.02
N CYS A 400 -2.55 5.55 15.47
CA CYS A 400 -2.79 5.49 14.03
C CYS A 400 -3.33 6.82 13.48
N ILE A 401 -4.34 7.41 14.14
CA ILE A 401 -4.91 8.71 13.76
C ILE A 401 -3.83 9.80 13.76
N TYR A 402 -3.00 9.87 14.81
CA TYR A 402 -1.91 10.85 14.87
C TYR A 402 -0.78 10.55 13.88
N GLY A 403 -0.58 9.28 13.49
CA GLY A 403 0.32 8.91 12.39
C GLY A 403 -0.14 9.54 11.07
N TYR A 404 -1.41 9.36 10.71
CA TYR A 404 -1.99 10.04 9.54
C TYR A 404 -1.98 11.57 9.72
N ALA A 405 -2.22 12.06 10.93
CA ALA A 405 -2.19 13.50 11.20
C ALA A 405 -0.82 14.15 10.92
N THR A 406 0.28 13.42 11.12
CA THR A 406 1.62 13.88 10.75
C THR A 406 1.78 13.91 9.22
N LEU A 407 1.31 12.87 8.52
CA LEU A 407 1.43 12.73 7.06
C LEU A 407 0.58 13.75 6.29
N ARG A 408 -0.52 14.23 6.87
CA ARG A 408 -1.49 15.09 6.19
C ARG A 408 -0.98 16.44 5.71
N ARG A 409 0.15 16.92 6.25
CA ARG A 409 0.80 18.18 5.80
C ARG A 409 1.42 18.06 4.39
N ARG A 410 1.57 16.82 3.92
CA ARG A 410 2.26 16.47 2.68
C ARG A 410 1.39 15.63 1.74
N PHE A 411 0.48 14.83 2.31
CA PHE A 411 -0.33 13.87 1.58
C PHE A 411 -1.82 14.09 1.87
N LEU A 412 -2.56 14.52 0.83
CA LEU A 412 -4.00 14.74 0.94
C LEU A 412 -4.74 13.44 1.30
N LEU A 413 -4.23 12.29 0.85
CA LEU A 413 -4.72 10.96 1.24
C LEU A 413 -4.92 10.83 2.76
N ALA A 414 -3.96 11.30 3.55
CA ALA A 414 -3.98 11.15 4.99
C ALA A 414 -5.13 11.94 5.66
N ASN A 415 -5.57 13.07 5.07
CA ASN A 415 -6.75 13.79 5.56
C ASN A 415 -8.02 12.94 5.43
N ILE A 416 -8.18 12.23 4.31
CA ILE A 416 -9.32 11.34 4.06
C ILE A 416 -9.29 10.18 5.04
N MET A 417 -8.11 9.59 5.25
CA MET A 417 -7.93 8.46 6.17
C MET A 417 -8.34 8.78 7.59
N VAL A 418 -7.98 9.96 8.10
CA VAL A 418 -8.41 10.39 9.45
C VAL A 418 -9.93 10.43 9.55
N ARG A 419 -10.61 11.08 8.58
CA ARG A 419 -12.09 11.16 8.58
C ARG A 419 -12.74 9.78 8.46
N ALA A 420 -12.24 8.94 7.55
CA ALA A 420 -12.75 7.58 7.35
C ALA A 420 -12.62 6.71 8.60
N LEU A 421 -11.45 6.71 9.26
CA LEU A 421 -11.21 5.90 10.45
C LEU A 421 -12.00 6.38 11.67
N LEU A 422 -12.17 7.70 11.83
CA LEU A 422 -13.04 8.24 12.89
C LEU A 422 -14.51 7.88 12.64
N SER A 423 -14.98 7.96 11.40
CA SER A 423 -16.32 7.51 11.01
C SER A 423 -16.52 6.02 11.32
N MET A 424 -15.53 5.17 11.02
CA MET A 424 -15.55 3.75 11.39
C MET A 424 -15.64 3.53 12.90
N ALA A 425 -14.87 4.28 13.69
CA ALA A 425 -14.89 4.20 15.14
C ALA A 425 -16.26 4.57 15.73
N LEU A 426 -16.91 5.61 15.17
CA LEU A 426 -18.26 6.03 15.55
C LEU A 426 -19.29 4.94 15.23
N ARG A 427 -19.30 4.44 13.99
CA ARG A 427 -20.23 3.39 13.53
C ARG A 427 -20.13 2.11 14.35
N ARG A 428 -18.94 1.79 14.87
CA ARG A 428 -18.70 0.61 15.71
C ARG A 428 -18.89 0.88 17.21
N GLY A 429 -19.30 2.08 17.60
CA GLY A 429 -19.49 2.46 19.01
C GLY A 429 -18.20 2.40 19.84
N ARG A 430 -17.03 2.51 19.19
CA ARG A 430 -15.71 2.41 19.86
C ARG A 430 -15.14 3.76 20.29
N MET A 431 -15.77 4.86 19.87
CA MET A 431 -15.39 6.23 20.24
C MET A 431 -16.64 7.10 20.34
N PRO A 432 -16.77 7.99 21.35
CA PRO A 432 -17.86 8.96 21.42
C PRO A 432 -17.76 10.08 20.38
N SER A 433 -18.90 10.58 19.91
CA SER A 433 -19.04 11.67 18.91
C SER A 433 -18.30 12.94 19.33
N ALA A 434 -18.40 13.31 20.61
CA ALA A 434 -17.70 14.46 21.18
C ALA A 434 -16.17 14.33 21.09
N GLU A 435 -15.63 13.11 21.26
CA GLU A 435 -14.19 12.87 21.13
C GLU A 435 -13.77 12.93 19.66
N ALA A 436 -14.50 12.26 18.76
CA ALA A 436 -14.20 12.25 17.33
C ALA A 436 -14.21 13.66 16.71
N ARG A 437 -15.22 14.48 17.04
CA ARG A 437 -15.29 15.89 16.61
C ARG A 437 -14.14 16.71 17.17
N ARG A 438 -13.79 16.51 18.45
CA ARG A 438 -12.65 17.21 19.07
C ARG A 438 -11.35 16.87 18.34
N ILE A 439 -11.13 15.60 18.00
CA ILE A 439 -9.95 15.17 17.23
C ILE A 439 -9.94 15.85 15.87
N LEU A 440 -11.04 15.84 15.12
CA LEU A 440 -11.09 16.54 13.82
C LEU A 440 -10.84 18.05 13.97
N ALA A 441 -11.46 18.71 14.95
CA ALA A 441 -11.27 20.13 15.20
C ALA A 441 -9.81 20.46 15.56
N MET A 442 -9.17 19.65 16.43
CA MET A 442 -7.74 19.79 16.75
C MET A 442 -6.84 19.62 15.53
N LEU A 443 -7.26 18.74 14.61
CA LEU A 443 -6.59 18.55 13.33
C LEU A 443 -7.04 19.59 12.28
N GLY A 444 -7.79 20.64 12.62
CA GLY A 444 -8.20 21.67 11.66
C GLY A 444 -9.20 21.19 10.60
N GLY A 445 -9.96 20.12 10.89
CA GLY A 445 -10.86 19.44 9.96
C GLY A 445 -12.21 20.11 9.70
N ASP A 446 -12.49 21.28 10.28
CA ASP A 446 -13.75 22.03 10.10
C ASP A 446 -13.68 23.07 8.96
N GLY A 447 -12.50 23.27 8.35
CA GLY A 447 -12.37 24.07 7.14
C GLY A 447 -12.60 23.21 5.90
N GLY A 448 -13.68 23.48 5.17
CA GLY A 448 -13.74 23.21 3.74
C GLY A 448 -12.60 23.96 3.03
N GLY A 449 -11.41 23.37 3.02
CA GLY A 449 -10.23 23.86 2.32
C GLY A 449 -10.21 23.32 0.90
N GLY A 450 -11.16 23.82 0.11
CA GLY A 450 -11.29 23.65 -1.32
C GLY A 450 -12.22 24.77 -1.76
N ALA A 451 -11.70 25.99 -1.82
CA ALA A 451 -12.39 27.08 -2.47
C ALA A 451 -12.74 26.64 -3.90
N ASP A 452 -13.99 26.89 -4.28
CA ASP A 452 -14.55 26.89 -5.63
C ASP A 452 -13.85 27.94 -6.53
N ASP A 453 -12.53 27.86 -6.69
CA ASP A 453 -11.77 28.68 -7.64
C ASP A 453 -10.77 27.77 -8.36
N ASP A 454 -11.26 26.99 -9.31
CA ASP A 454 -10.83 27.06 -10.73
C ASP A 454 -11.69 26.10 -11.58
N ASP A 455 -12.07 26.55 -12.76
CA ASP A 455 -13.08 26.03 -13.69
C ASP A 455 -12.73 24.63 -14.28
N THR A 456 -12.75 23.57 -13.46
CA THR A 456 -12.73 22.17 -13.93
C THR A 456 -13.78 21.31 -13.23
N PRO A 457 -14.82 20.81 -13.94
CA PRO A 457 -15.88 20.01 -13.34
C PRO A 457 -15.40 18.57 -13.16
N THR A 458 -14.65 18.26 -12.08
CA THR A 458 -14.37 16.86 -11.62
C THR A 458 -13.53 16.74 -10.33
N SER A 459 -13.39 17.77 -9.48
CA SER A 459 -12.49 17.70 -8.30
C SER A 459 -13.03 16.89 -7.09
N THR A 460 -14.01 15.99 -7.29
CA THR A 460 -14.44 15.02 -6.27
C THR A 460 -13.30 14.07 -5.92
N LEU A 461 -12.92 14.09 -4.64
CA LEU A 461 -11.87 13.28 -4.05
C LEU A 461 -12.32 11.81 -3.98
N HIS A 462 -11.85 10.99 -4.92
CA HIS A 462 -12.25 9.58 -5.00
C HIS A 462 -11.22 8.69 -4.31
N ALA A 463 -11.62 7.88 -3.33
CA ALA A 463 -10.75 6.96 -2.59
C ALA A 463 -11.39 5.57 -2.53
N ALA A 464 -11.30 4.86 -3.66
CA ALA A 464 -11.95 3.57 -3.88
C ALA A 464 -11.28 2.37 -3.17
N PHE A 465 -10.16 2.55 -2.46
CA PHE A 465 -9.56 1.47 -1.69
C PHE A 465 -10.35 1.16 -0.43
N VAL A 466 -10.26 -0.10 0.02
CA VAL A 466 -10.94 -0.59 1.21
C VAL A 466 -10.35 0.06 2.46
N GLY A 467 -11.20 0.72 3.24
CA GLY A 467 -10.88 1.28 4.55
C GLY A 467 -11.38 0.42 5.71
N ASP A 468 -12.51 -0.27 5.55
CA ASP A 468 -13.05 -1.22 6.52
C ASP A 468 -12.96 -2.63 5.97
N SER A 469 -11.91 -3.36 6.37
CA SER A 469 -11.66 -4.71 5.87
C SER A 469 -12.70 -5.75 6.34
N ALA A 470 -13.48 -5.47 7.38
CA ALA A 470 -14.55 -6.37 7.81
C ALA A 470 -15.82 -6.14 6.99
N LEU A 471 -16.15 -4.87 6.72
CA LEU A 471 -17.28 -4.51 5.87
C LEU A 471 -17.06 -4.94 4.42
N ALA A 472 -15.82 -4.88 3.92
CA ALA A 472 -15.44 -5.26 2.56
C ALA A 472 -15.81 -6.70 2.18
N MET A 473 -15.91 -7.62 3.16
CA MET A 473 -16.34 -9.00 2.89
C MET A 473 -17.84 -9.12 2.58
N ARG A 474 -18.62 -8.06 2.80
CA ARG A 474 -20.09 -8.03 2.58
C ARG A 474 -20.49 -6.97 1.57
N ASP A 475 -19.86 -5.81 1.65
CA ASP A 475 -20.16 -4.64 0.83
C ASP A 475 -18.86 -3.87 0.56
N LEU A 476 -18.26 -4.13 -0.61
CA LEU A 476 -17.01 -3.52 -1.04
C LEU A 476 -17.14 -2.00 -1.23
N ASP A 477 -18.29 -1.55 -1.75
CA ASP A 477 -18.50 -0.12 -2.03
C ASP A 477 -18.64 0.63 -0.70
N ALA A 478 -19.48 0.16 0.23
CA ALA A 478 -19.63 0.81 1.54
C ALA A 478 -18.37 0.77 2.40
N ALA A 479 -17.46 -0.18 2.14
CA ALA A 479 -16.17 -0.32 2.81
C ALA A 479 -15.06 0.60 2.28
N SER A 480 -15.32 1.35 1.21
CA SER A 480 -14.32 2.26 0.65
C SER A 480 -14.03 3.43 1.60
N VAL A 481 -12.78 3.91 1.59
CA VAL A 481 -12.34 5.03 2.42
C VAL A 481 -13.16 6.29 2.16
N GLU A 482 -13.51 6.55 0.90
CA GLU A 482 -14.35 7.68 0.52
C GLU A 482 -15.74 7.61 1.14
N ASN A 483 -16.42 6.47 1.02
CA ASN A 483 -17.76 6.29 1.56
C ASN A 483 -17.75 6.34 3.09
N MET A 484 -16.70 5.79 3.72
CA MET A 484 -16.52 5.93 5.16
C MET A 484 -16.33 7.40 5.57
N ALA A 485 -15.49 8.16 4.84
CA ALA A 485 -15.23 9.56 5.14
C ALA A 485 -16.46 10.46 4.95
N SER A 486 -17.27 10.24 3.90
CA SER A 486 -18.48 11.01 3.64
C SER A 486 -19.58 10.78 4.69
N GLN A 487 -19.63 9.57 5.27
CA GLN A 487 -20.58 9.20 6.31
C GLN A 487 -20.25 9.75 7.71
N PHE A 488 -19.16 10.50 7.89
CA PHE A 488 -18.74 10.97 9.21
C PHE A 488 -19.83 11.77 9.92
N SER A 489 -20.42 12.76 9.25
CA SER A 489 -21.45 13.64 9.84
C SER A 489 -22.67 12.85 10.29
N ASP A 490 -23.15 11.94 9.45
CA ASP A 490 -24.32 11.11 9.75
C ASP A 490 -24.05 10.16 10.91
N ALA A 491 -22.87 9.51 10.93
CA ALA A 491 -22.45 8.65 12.02
C ALA A 491 -22.32 9.40 13.35
N ALA A 492 -21.78 10.62 13.31
CA ALA A 492 -21.62 11.47 14.49
C ALA A 492 -22.95 11.95 15.07
N ILE A 493 -23.98 12.16 14.23
CA ILE A 493 -25.34 12.52 14.63
C ILE A 493 -26.06 11.30 15.19
N LEU A 494 -26.03 10.16 14.48
CA LEU A 494 -26.71 8.92 14.90
C LEU A 494 -26.29 8.47 16.31
N GLN A 495 -25.00 8.60 16.63
CA GLN A 495 -24.50 8.24 17.96
C GLN A 495 -24.96 9.17 19.08
N GLU A 496 -25.41 10.41 18.79
CA GLU A 496 -25.98 11.28 19.82
C GLU A 496 -27.40 10.85 20.24
N PHE A 497 -28.04 10.00 19.44
CA PHE A 497 -29.40 9.50 19.67
C PHE A 497 -29.45 8.04 20.17
N THR A 498 -28.30 7.37 20.29
CA THR A 498 -28.15 5.98 20.78
C THR A 498 -27.26 5.95 22.01
#